data_AF-A0A6G3SIS1-F1
#
_entry.id   AF-A0A6G3SIS1-F1
#
_cell.length_a   1.000
_cell.length_b   1.000
_cell.length_c   1.000
_cell.angle_alpha   90.00
_cell.angle_beta   90.00
_cell.angle_gamma   90.00
#
_symmetry.space_group_name_H-M   'P 1'
#
loop_
_entity.id
_entity.type
_entity.pdbx_description
1 polymer ?
#
loop_
_entity_poly.entity_id
_entity_poly.type
_entity_poly.pdbx_seq_one_letter_code
_entity_poly.pdbx_strand_id
1 'polypeptide(L)'
;LAHRGDYPAGPVFDLLGQELLEGIEELSGEPGTRMFRRTLRLPYGTGIVSVDEAGHEQPGAQAEHRGGWLDARIHLTDLRDLTTAVGRLRRLFDLDSDPFAIDERLGADPRLAPLVAARPGLRSPGAADPDELAVRLLVGPAESARLVERYGKRLDAPCGA
;
A
#
# COMPACT_ATOMS: atom_id res chain seq x y z
N LEU A 1 -0.50 10.72 -3.34
CA LEU A 1 -1.72 9.89 -3.49
C LEU A 1 -2.74 10.32 -2.45
N ALA A 2 -3.84 10.94 -2.84
CA ALA A 2 -4.81 11.50 -1.90
C ALA A 2 -5.63 10.44 -1.16
N HIS A 3 -5.97 10.68 0.11
CA HIS A 3 -6.87 9.87 0.93
C HIS A 3 -7.88 10.74 1.69
N ARG A 4 -8.97 10.12 2.11
CA ARG A 4 -9.98 10.73 2.99
C ARG A 4 -9.66 10.44 4.45
N GLY A 5 -9.86 11.40 5.33
CA GLY A 5 -9.68 11.28 6.77
C GLY A 5 -8.22 11.21 7.17
N ASP A 6 -8.01 11.11 8.48
CA ASP A 6 -6.71 10.79 9.05
C ASP A 6 -6.33 9.37 8.60
N TYR A 7 -5.09 9.21 8.11
CA TYR A 7 -4.62 7.94 7.58
C TYR A 7 -3.62 7.33 8.56
N PRO A 8 -3.97 6.25 9.27
CA PRO A 8 -3.06 5.59 10.21
C PRO A 8 -1.99 4.81 9.44
N ALA A 9 -0.97 5.51 8.96
CA ALA A 9 0.09 4.94 8.12
C ALA A 9 0.89 3.85 8.86
N GLY A 10 1.19 4.06 10.15
CA GLY A 10 1.99 3.13 10.95
C GLY A 10 1.55 1.66 10.84
N PRO A 11 0.30 1.32 11.21
CA PRO A 11 -0.23 -0.03 11.09
C PRO A 11 -0.22 -0.60 9.67
N VAL A 12 -0.40 0.24 8.63
CA VAL A 12 -0.35 -0.21 7.24
C VAL A 12 1.08 -0.60 6.85
N PHE A 13 2.05 0.24 7.19
CA PHE A 13 3.46 -0.03 6.90
C PHE A 13 4.02 -1.17 7.77
N ASP A 14 3.48 -1.38 8.97
CA ASP A 14 3.77 -2.55 9.80
C ASP A 14 3.34 -3.85 9.10
N LEU A 15 2.13 -3.89 8.55
CA LEU A 15 1.62 -5.04 7.80
C LEU A 15 2.44 -5.29 6.53
N LEU A 16 2.68 -4.25 5.74
CA LEU A 16 3.50 -4.36 4.52
C LEU A 16 4.92 -4.85 4.84
N GLY A 17 5.50 -4.42 5.96
CA GLY A 17 6.80 -4.87 6.44
C GLY A 17 6.84 -6.35 6.85
N GLN A 18 5.76 -6.87 7.42
CA GLN A 18 5.64 -8.29 7.81
C GLN A 18 5.46 -9.21 6.60
N GLU A 19 4.87 -8.70 5.52
CA GLU A 19 4.51 -9.47 4.33
C GLU A 19 5.46 -9.23 3.14
N LEU A 20 6.62 -8.60 3.35
CA LEU A 20 7.55 -8.30 2.27
C LEU A 20 7.92 -9.55 1.45
N LEU A 21 7.83 -9.42 0.13
CA LEU A 21 8.35 -10.39 -0.80
C LEU A 21 9.72 -9.95 -1.32
N GLU A 22 10.77 -10.62 -0.85
CA GLU A 22 12.16 -10.35 -1.23
C GLU A 22 12.34 -10.33 -2.76
N GLY A 23 13.07 -9.33 -3.27
CA GLY A 23 13.27 -9.11 -4.70
C GLY A 23 12.12 -8.39 -5.42
N ILE A 24 10.94 -8.26 -4.79
CA ILE A 24 9.79 -7.51 -5.33
C ILE A 24 9.51 -6.26 -4.51
N GLU A 25 9.57 -6.38 -3.18
CA GLU A 25 9.16 -5.37 -2.21
C GLU A 25 10.30 -5.12 -1.21
N GLU A 26 10.44 -3.88 -0.78
CA GLU A 26 11.34 -3.49 0.29
C GLU A 26 10.68 -2.44 1.19
N LEU A 27 11.12 -2.42 2.44
CA LEU A 27 10.79 -1.40 3.41
C LEU A 27 12.09 -0.91 4.03
N SER A 28 12.30 0.40 4.04
CA SER A 28 13.51 1.03 4.59
C SER A 28 13.14 2.18 5.51
N GLY A 29 14.06 2.59 6.40
CA GLY A 29 13.84 3.64 7.38
C GLY A 29 13.22 3.16 8.70
N GLU A 30 13.05 4.09 9.63
CA GLU A 30 12.47 3.86 10.96
C GLU A 30 10.98 4.23 10.98
N PRO A 31 10.15 3.60 11.84
CA PRO A 31 8.73 3.92 11.97
C PRO A 31 8.45 5.43 12.04
N GLY A 32 7.52 5.92 11.22
CA GLY A 32 7.20 7.34 11.01
C GLY A 32 7.97 8.00 9.87
N THR A 33 9.04 7.37 9.37
CA THR A 33 9.86 7.85 8.24
C THR A 33 10.16 6.75 7.24
N ARG A 34 9.41 5.63 7.29
CA ARG A 34 9.65 4.50 6.41
C ARG A 34 9.33 4.84 4.96
N MET A 35 10.01 4.15 4.05
CA MET A 35 9.73 4.17 2.63
C MET A 35 9.51 2.74 2.16
N PHE A 36 8.31 2.48 1.64
CA PHE A 36 7.95 1.21 1.00
C PHE A 36 8.23 1.34 -0.50
N ARG A 37 9.04 0.45 -1.07
CA ARG A 37 9.27 0.38 -2.52
C ARG A 37 8.89 -0.97 -3.06
N ARG A 38 8.33 -1.01 -4.28
CA ARG A 38 8.11 -2.26 -4.99
C ARG A 38 8.23 -2.13 -6.49
N THR A 39 8.37 -3.28 -7.14
CA THR A 39 8.20 -3.41 -8.58
C THR A 39 6.72 -3.64 -8.93
N LEU A 40 6.33 -3.22 -10.14
CA LEU A 40 5.00 -3.42 -10.72
C LEU A 40 5.16 -4.01 -12.13
N ARG A 41 4.43 -5.09 -12.41
CA ARG A 41 4.13 -5.51 -13.78
C ARG A 41 2.91 -4.74 -14.27
N LEU A 42 3.06 -4.04 -15.39
CA LEU A 42 2.04 -3.13 -15.93
C LEU A 42 1.67 -3.55 -17.37
N PRO A 43 0.54 -3.08 -17.91
CA PRO A 43 0.09 -3.46 -19.25
C PRO A 43 1.10 -3.26 -20.37
N TYR A 44 1.86 -2.16 -20.37
CA TYR A 44 2.81 -1.83 -21.44
C TYR A 44 4.28 -2.04 -21.04
N GLY A 45 4.57 -2.20 -19.74
CA GLY A 45 5.91 -2.54 -19.29
C GLY A 45 6.02 -2.80 -17.79
N THR A 46 7.06 -2.26 -17.17
CA THR A 46 7.32 -2.39 -15.73
C THR A 46 7.43 -1.03 -15.09
N GLY A 47 7.17 -0.98 -13.78
CA GLY A 47 7.39 0.21 -12.98
C GLY A 47 8.09 -0.10 -11.67
N ILE A 48 8.75 0.90 -11.10
CA ILE A 48 9.22 0.91 -9.73
C ILE A 48 8.50 2.06 -9.03
N VAL A 49 7.90 1.77 -7.88
CA VAL A 49 7.13 2.73 -7.09
C VAL A 49 7.67 2.77 -5.68
N SER A 50 7.85 3.97 -5.13
CA SER A 50 8.06 4.16 -3.71
C SER A 50 6.96 5.02 -3.11
N VAL A 51 6.57 4.71 -1.88
CA VAL A 51 5.59 5.46 -1.09
C VAL A 51 6.16 5.70 0.30
N ASP A 52 6.17 6.95 0.72
CA ASP A 52 6.69 7.37 2.02
C ASP A 52 5.57 7.25 3.08
N GLU A 53 5.92 6.75 4.27
CA GLU A 53 5.01 6.60 5.41
C GLU A 53 4.57 7.96 5.96
N ALA A 54 5.50 8.92 5.95
CA ALA A 54 5.20 10.30 6.26
C ALA A 54 4.28 10.85 5.17
N GLY A 55 2.99 10.91 5.48
CA GLY A 55 2.01 11.62 4.68
C GLY A 55 2.01 13.12 4.96
N HIS A 56 1.23 13.82 4.16
CA HIS A 56 0.93 15.23 4.35
C HIS A 56 -0.55 15.40 4.65
N GLU A 57 -0.86 16.14 5.71
CA GLU A 57 -2.22 16.56 6.01
C GLU A 57 -2.57 17.80 5.19
N GLN A 58 -3.84 17.89 4.78
CA GLN A 58 -4.36 19.09 4.13
C GLN A 58 -4.66 20.16 5.19
N PRO A 59 -3.90 21.28 5.24
CA PRO A 59 -4.11 22.28 6.27
C PRO A 59 -5.45 23.00 6.07
N GLY A 60 -6.22 23.19 7.15
CA GLY A 60 -7.43 24.01 7.15
C GLY A 60 -8.72 23.32 6.72
N ALA A 61 -8.73 21.99 6.54
CA ALA A 61 -9.95 21.25 6.31
C ALA A 61 -10.82 21.15 7.59
N GLN A 62 -12.13 21.38 7.45
CA GLN A 62 -13.10 21.12 8.51
C GLN A 62 -13.05 19.64 8.91
N ALA A 63 -13.38 19.30 10.15
CA ALA A 63 -13.23 17.95 10.71
C ALA A 63 -13.81 16.83 9.82
N GLU A 64 -14.90 17.12 9.11
CA GLU A 64 -15.64 16.21 8.22
C GLU A 64 -14.96 15.99 6.85
N HIS A 65 -14.03 16.87 6.47
CA HIS A 65 -13.29 16.84 5.19
C HIS A 65 -11.78 16.76 5.40
N ARG A 66 -11.32 16.40 6.61
CA ARG A 66 -9.89 16.13 6.84
C ARG A 66 -9.45 15.06 5.84
N GLY A 67 -8.33 15.30 5.21
CA GLY A 67 -7.76 14.47 4.17
C GLY A 67 -6.31 14.83 4.00
N GLY A 68 -5.59 14.03 3.23
CA GLY A 68 -4.16 14.19 3.05
C GLY A 68 -3.67 13.44 1.84
N TRP A 69 -2.37 13.34 1.70
CA TRP A 69 -1.74 12.51 0.68
C TRP A 69 -0.53 11.77 1.21
N LEU A 70 -0.35 10.54 0.72
CA LEU A 70 0.94 9.83 0.80
C LEU A 70 1.81 10.25 -0.37
N ASP A 71 3.08 10.57 -0.14
CA ASP A 71 3.99 10.86 -1.23
C ASP A 71 4.38 9.59 -1.96
N ALA A 72 4.21 9.59 -3.28
CA ALA A 72 4.55 8.47 -4.13
C ALA A 72 5.44 8.92 -5.29
N ARG A 73 6.54 8.21 -5.49
CA ARG A 73 7.41 8.35 -6.67
C ARG A 73 7.20 7.15 -7.57
N ILE A 74 6.99 7.39 -8.86
CA ILE A 74 6.66 6.36 -9.84
C ILE A 74 7.62 6.48 -11.01
N HIS A 75 8.45 5.46 -11.22
CA HIS A 75 9.30 5.30 -12.38
C HIS A 75 8.67 4.26 -13.31
N LEU A 76 8.38 4.63 -14.55
CA LEU A 76 7.73 3.77 -15.53
C LEU A 76 8.61 3.60 -16.75
N THR A 77 8.64 2.39 -17.31
CA THR A 77 9.21 2.17 -18.64
C THR A 77 8.30 2.73 -19.75
N ASP A 78 7.00 2.88 -19.48
CA ASP A 78 6.02 3.45 -20.40
C ASP A 78 5.00 4.33 -19.64
N LEU A 79 4.88 5.60 -20.03
CA LEU A 79 4.00 6.56 -19.34
C LEU A 79 2.51 6.23 -19.45
N ARG A 80 2.09 5.41 -20.43
CA ARG A 80 0.69 4.96 -20.56
C ARG A 80 0.23 4.13 -19.37
N ASP A 81 1.17 3.58 -18.61
CA ASP A 81 0.87 2.79 -17.41
C ASP A 81 0.60 3.64 -16.15
N LEU A 82 0.75 4.97 -16.20
CA LEU A 82 0.64 5.83 -15.02
C LEU A 82 -0.68 5.67 -14.27
N THR A 83 -1.81 5.72 -14.97
CA THR A 83 -3.13 5.56 -14.34
C THR A 83 -3.29 4.18 -13.71
N THR A 84 -2.76 3.13 -14.36
CA THR A 84 -2.77 1.77 -13.83
C THR A 84 -1.92 1.66 -12.57
N ALA A 85 -0.70 2.21 -12.58
CA ALA A 85 0.20 2.22 -11.42
C ALA A 85 -0.43 2.96 -10.23
N VAL A 86 -0.99 4.15 -10.46
CA VAL A 86 -1.71 4.91 -9.43
C VAL A 86 -2.90 4.10 -8.90
N GLY A 87 -3.72 3.50 -9.76
CA GLY A 87 -4.85 2.68 -9.33
C GLY A 87 -4.47 1.42 -8.55
N ARG A 88 -3.30 0.83 -8.81
CA ARG A 88 -2.75 -0.28 -8.03
C ARG A 88 -2.25 0.19 -6.66
N LEU A 89 -1.55 1.33 -6.61
CA LEU A 89 -1.11 1.93 -5.35
C LEU A 89 -2.30 2.34 -4.46
N ARG A 90 -3.34 2.96 -5.03
CA ARG A 90 -4.55 3.31 -4.27
C ARG A 90 -5.22 2.09 -3.64
N ARG A 91 -5.25 0.96 -4.35
CA ARG A 91 -5.76 -0.32 -3.82
C ARG A 91 -4.84 -0.92 -2.77
N LEU A 92 -3.53 -0.95 -3.02
CA LEU A 92 -2.54 -1.47 -2.08
C LEU A 92 -2.61 -0.74 -0.73
N PHE A 93 -2.76 0.58 -0.75
CA PHE A 93 -2.85 1.42 0.45
C PHE A 93 -4.29 1.75 0.89
N ASP A 94 -5.32 1.14 0.27
CA ASP A 94 -6.73 1.34 0.65
C ASP A 94 -7.19 2.82 0.73
N LEU A 95 -6.73 3.63 -0.24
CA LEU A 95 -6.90 5.09 -0.23
C LEU A 95 -8.28 5.55 -0.70
N ASP A 96 -9.07 4.65 -1.29
CA ASP A 96 -10.42 4.91 -1.78
C ASP A 96 -11.51 4.64 -0.71
N SER A 97 -11.15 4.00 0.40
CA SER A 97 -12.09 3.68 1.48
C SER A 97 -12.56 4.90 2.25
N ASP A 98 -13.84 4.86 2.65
CA ASP A 98 -14.44 5.85 3.53
C ASP A 98 -14.32 5.39 5.00
N PRO A 99 -13.30 5.87 5.75
CA PRO A 99 -13.01 5.35 7.09
C PRO A 99 -14.16 5.65 8.06
N PHE A 100 -14.84 6.78 7.90
CA PHE A 100 -15.89 7.21 8.80
C PHE A 100 -17.11 6.31 8.71
N ALA A 101 -17.52 5.98 7.48
CA ALA A 101 -18.63 5.05 7.25
C ALA A 101 -18.30 3.62 7.73
N ILE A 102 -17.04 3.20 7.58
CA ILE A 102 -16.57 1.89 8.07
C ILE A 102 -16.61 1.88 9.61
N ASP A 103 -16.04 2.88 10.26
CA ASP A 103 -16.02 3.01 11.72
C ASP A 103 -17.44 3.08 12.31
N GLU A 104 -18.34 3.87 11.70
CA GLU A 104 -19.74 3.95 12.11
C GLU A 104 -20.41 2.57 12.05
N ARG A 105 -20.22 1.85 10.93
CA ARG A 105 -20.88 0.57 10.70
C ARG A 105 -20.34 -0.55 11.58
N LEU A 106 -19.02 -0.62 11.74
CA LEU A 106 -18.38 -1.63 12.58
C LEU A 106 -18.52 -1.29 14.08
N GLY A 107 -18.50 -0.01 14.43
CA GLY A 107 -18.70 0.49 15.79
C GLY A 107 -20.09 0.22 16.36
N ALA A 108 -21.08 -0.05 15.50
CA ALA A 108 -22.41 -0.47 15.91
C ALA A 108 -22.49 -1.93 16.41
N ASP A 109 -21.54 -2.80 16.07
CA ASP A 109 -21.48 -4.18 16.61
C ASP A 109 -20.79 -4.16 17.98
N PRO A 110 -21.44 -4.63 19.07
CA PRO A 110 -20.86 -4.61 20.41
C PRO A 110 -19.51 -5.34 20.57
N ARG A 111 -19.22 -6.34 19.71
CA ARG A 111 -17.95 -7.09 19.74
C ARG A 111 -16.83 -6.34 19.01
N LEU A 112 -17.16 -5.53 18.01
CA LEU A 112 -16.18 -4.79 17.22
C LEU A 112 -15.98 -3.35 17.72
N ALA A 113 -16.98 -2.77 18.39
CA ALA A 113 -16.92 -1.40 18.90
C ALA A 113 -15.66 -1.09 19.72
N PRO A 114 -15.19 -1.95 20.66
CA PRO A 114 -13.96 -1.68 21.40
C PRO A 114 -12.71 -1.68 20.50
N LEU A 115 -12.71 -2.48 19.44
CA LEU A 115 -11.58 -2.58 18.50
C LEU A 115 -11.51 -1.36 17.58
N VAL A 116 -12.66 -0.92 17.07
CA VAL A 116 -12.78 0.31 16.26
C VAL A 116 -12.38 1.52 17.08
N ALA A 117 -12.87 1.64 18.32
CA ALA A 117 -12.52 2.74 19.22
C ALA A 117 -11.01 2.78 19.55
N ALA A 118 -10.33 1.63 19.58
CA ALA A 118 -8.90 1.56 19.81
C ALA A 118 -8.06 2.01 18.59
N ARG A 119 -8.61 1.89 17.37
CA ARG A 119 -7.91 2.19 16.10
C ARG A 119 -8.88 2.75 15.05
N PRO A 120 -9.40 3.97 15.24
CA PRO A 120 -10.32 4.58 14.28
C PRO A 120 -9.62 4.82 12.93
N GLY A 121 -10.38 4.67 11.85
CA GLY A 121 -9.91 4.88 10.48
C GLY A 121 -8.87 3.89 9.99
N LEU A 122 -8.73 2.74 10.66
CA LEU A 122 -7.85 1.65 10.25
C LEU A 122 -8.15 1.25 8.81
N ARG A 123 -7.08 0.98 8.06
CA ARG A 123 -7.14 0.62 6.65
C ARG A 123 -6.95 -0.87 6.46
N SER A 124 -7.44 -1.37 5.33
CA SER A 124 -7.25 -2.74 4.90
C SER A 124 -6.39 -2.79 3.64
N PRO A 125 -5.05 -2.76 3.77
CA PRO A 125 -4.15 -2.83 2.62
C PRO A 125 -4.52 -3.98 1.68
N GLY A 126 -4.67 -3.65 0.40
CA GLY A 126 -5.01 -4.61 -0.64
C GLY A 126 -3.77 -5.24 -1.27
N ALA A 127 -3.88 -5.60 -2.54
CA ALA A 127 -2.75 -6.05 -3.34
C ALA A 127 -2.54 -5.16 -4.57
N ALA A 128 -1.29 -5.01 -4.98
CA ALA A 128 -0.96 -4.32 -6.22
C ALA A 128 -1.35 -5.12 -7.48
N ASP A 129 -1.46 -6.44 -7.36
CA ASP A 129 -1.92 -7.35 -8.41
C ASP A 129 -2.68 -8.53 -7.78
N PRO A 130 -3.93 -8.81 -8.20
CA PRO A 130 -4.71 -9.91 -7.62
C PRO A 130 -4.13 -11.29 -7.94
N ASP A 131 -3.49 -11.48 -9.10
CA ASP A 131 -2.91 -12.77 -9.47
C ASP A 131 -1.66 -13.05 -8.61
N GLU A 132 -0.85 -12.03 -8.33
CA GLU A 132 0.28 -12.11 -7.40
C GLU A 132 -0.19 -12.50 -6.00
N LEU A 133 -1.24 -11.84 -5.48
CA LEU A 133 -1.80 -12.17 -4.17
C LEU A 133 -2.31 -13.62 -4.13
N ALA A 134 -3.02 -14.06 -5.17
CA ALA A 134 -3.54 -15.42 -5.24
C ALA A 134 -2.43 -16.47 -5.15
N VAL A 135 -1.32 -16.27 -5.88
CA VAL A 135 -0.15 -17.15 -5.80
C VAL A 135 0.45 -17.13 -4.40
N ARG A 136 0.67 -15.94 -3.82
CA ARG A 136 1.24 -15.78 -2.47
C ARG A 136 0.43 -16.50 -1.40
N LEU A 137 -0.90 -16.42 -1.48
CA LEU A 137 -1.81 -17.10 -0.55
C LEU A 137 -1.80 -18.62 -0.72
N LEU A 138 -1.66 -19.12 -1.94
CA LEU A 138 -1.66 -20.57 -2.22
C LEU A 138 -0.36 -21.25 -1.78
N VAL A 139 0.78 -20.62 -2.00
CA VAL A 139 2.11 -21.24 -1.79
C VAL A 139 2.79 -20.79 -0.51
N GLY A 140 2.34 -19.68 0.08
CA GLY A 140 2.89 -19.10 1.29
C GLY A 140 4.21 -18.34 1.08
N PRO A 141 4.73 -17.67 2.12
CA PRO A 141 5.85 -16.72 1.99
C PRO A 141 7.15 -17.35 1.48
N ALA A 142 7.56 -18.49 2.04
CA ALA A 142 8.83 -19.11 1.70
C ALA A 142 8.89 -19.60 0.25
N GLU A 143 7.80 -20.20 -0.25
CA GLU A 143 7.75 -20.66 -1.64
C GLU A 143 7.56 -19.49 -2.60
N SER A 144 6.85 -18.41 -2.19
CA SER A 144 6.75 -17.20 -3.00
C SER A 144 8.12 -16.58 -3.29
N ALA A 145 8.99 -16.49 -2.27
CA ALA A 145 10.36 -15.97 -2.45
C ALA A 145 11.17 -16.84 -3.42
N ARG A 146 11.05 -18.17 -3.33
CA ARG A 146 11.70 -19.10 -4.28
C ARG A 146 11.18 -18.94 -5.70
N LEU A 147 9.88 -18.72 -5.88
CA LEU A 147 9.30 -18.49 -7.20
C LEU A 147 9.82 -17.18 -7.82
N VAL A 148 9.98 -16.13 -7.02
CA VAL A 148 10.61 -14.87 -7.47
C VAL A 148 12.05 -15.10 -7.89
N GLU A 149 12.86 -15.79 -7.07
CA GLU A 149 14.25 -16.08 -7.41
C GLU A 149 14.37 -16.91 -8.70
N ARG A 150 13.51 -17.92 -8.85
CA ARG A 150 13.57 -18.88 -9.96
C ARG A 150 12.96 -18.37 -11.27
N TYR A 151 11.86 -17.63 -11.18
CA TYR A 151 11.04 -17.26 -12.34
C TYR A 151 10.86 -15.74 -12.52
N GLY A 152 11.33 -14.93 -11.56
CA GLY A 152 11.24 -13.48 -11.64
C GLY A 152 11.97 -12.90 -12.85
N LYS A 153 11.38 -11.85 -13.44
CA LYS A 153 12.04 -11.07 -14.49
C LYS A 153 12.89 -9.99 -13.85
N ARG A 154 14.19 -9.96 -14.16
CA ARG A 154 15.05 -8.82 -13.81
C ARG A 154 14.61 -7.57 -14.56
N LEU A 155 14.58 -6.44 -13.86
CA LEU A 155 14.32 -5.16 -14.49
C LEU A 155 15.53 -4.73 -15.33
N ASP A 156 15.26 -4.07 -16.45
CA ASP A 156 16.31 -3.60 -17.37
C ASP A 156 17.17 -2.49 -16.72
N ALA A 157 16.56 -1.69 -15.85
CA ALA A 157 17.20 -0.69 -15.02
C ALA A 157 16.71 -0.84 -13.57
N PRO A 158 17.33 -1.74 -12.76
CA PRO A 158 16.98 -1.86 -11.37
C PRO A 158 17.35 -0.56 -10.65
N CYS A 159 16.44 -0.02 -9.85
CA CYS A 159 16.76 1.04 -8.90
C CYS A 159 16.43 0.53 -7.49
N GLY A 160 17.47 0.35 -6.70
CA GLY A 160 17.40 -0.28 -5.39
C GLY A 160 18.74 -0.63 -4.77
N ALA A 161 18.70 -0.95 -3.47
CA ALA A 161 19.83 -1.55 -2.77
C ALA A 161 20.06 -2.99 -3.24
#